data_AF-A0A822GWI5-F1
#
_entry.id   AF-A0A822GWI5-F1
#
_cell.length_a   1.000
_cell.length_b   1.000
_cell.length_c   1.000
_cell.angle_alpha   90.00
_cell.angle_beta   90.00
_cell.angle_gamma   90.00
#
_symmetry.space_group_name_H-M   'P 1'
#
loop_
_entity.id
_entity.type
_entity.pdbx_description
1 polymer ?
#
loop_
_entity_poly.entity_id
_entity_poly.type
_entity_poly.pdbx_seq_one_letter_code
_entity_poly.pdbx_strand_id
1 'polypeptide(L)'
;SFDNWSSWSNWSECSPSCDTTGSTQTRRRTCLGSQCFGKDIEERECFSCFTQLKSNWSCWTDWSECSSCTSPQSHSIKFRTRICLTNSCEGLTYEESSCLCPSLLQFLNEYRFTFLHMILISLMSF
;
A
#
# COMPACT_ATOMS: atom_id res chain seq x y z
N SER A 1 -12.13 -14.47 -18.72
CA SER A 1 -10.69 -14.58 -18.43
C SER A 1 -10.46 -13.95 -17.07
N PHE A 2 -10.27 -14.75 -16.04
CA PHE A 2 -9.97 -14.22 -14.72
C PHE A 2 -8.45 -14.21 -14.59
N ASP A 3 -7.84 -13.03 -14.60
CA ASP A 3 -6.43 -12.87 -14.24
C ASP A 3 -6.25 -13.41 -12.82
N ASN A 4 -5.75 -14.64 -12.72
CA ASN A 4 -5.71 -15.38 -11.48
C ASN A 4 -4.46 -15.00 -10.68
N TRP A 5 -4.32 -13.73 -10.33
CA TRP A 5 -3.25 -13.24 -9.46
C TRP A 5 -3.67 -13.29 -7.99
N SER A 6 -2.73 -13.56 -7.09
CA SER A 6 -2.91 -13.26 -5.67
C SER A 6 -2.97 -11.74 -5.46
N SER A 7 -3.43 -11.32 -4.28
CA SER A 7 -3.16 -9.96 -3.80
C SER A 7 -1.66 -9.69 -3.79
N TRP A 8 -1.28 -8.43 -4.04
CA TRP A 8 0.09 -7.98 -3.83
C TRP A 8 0.49 -8.13 -2.36
N SER A 9 1.76 -8.48 -2.14
CA SER A 9 2.37 -8.39 -0.83
C SER A 9 2.44 -6.93 -0.38
N ASN A 10 2.69 -6.74 0.91
CA ASN A 10 3.20 -5.46 1.39
C ASN A 10 4.52 -5.13 0.67
N TRP A 11 4.81 -3.84 0.57
CA TRP A 11 6.11 -3.38 0.11
C TRP A 11 7.23 -3.83 1.05
N SER A 12 8.39 -4.15 0.49
CA SER A 12 9.61 -4.40 1.27
C SER A 12 10.06 -3.12 1.99
N GLU A 13 10.95 -3.29 2.95
CA GLU A 13 11.74 -2.15 3.43
C GLU A 13 12.54 -1.53 2.28
N CYS A 14 12.83 -0.24 2.41
CA CYS A 14 13.73 0.45 1.50
C CYS A 14 15.09 -0.24 1.49
N SER A 15 15.59 -0.56 0.30
CA SER A 15 16.96 -1.02 0.13
C SER A 15 17.92 0.05 0.69
N PRO A 16 18.96 -0.31 1.46
CA PRO A 16 19.94 0.68 1.89
C PRO A 16 20.74 1.16 0.69
N SER A 17 20.58 2.41 0.24
CA SER A 17 21.52 3.06 -0.68
C SER A 17 22.46 3.98 0.10
N CYS A 18 23.77 3.78 -0.07
CA CYS A 18 24.80 4.71 0.43
C CYS A 18 24.83 6.03 -0.37
N ASP A 19 24.14 6.07 -1.51
CA ASP A 19 24.06 7.21 -2.41
C ASP A 19 22.72 7.94 -2.25
N THR A 20 22.79 9.27 -2.38
CA THR A 20 21.71 10.26 -2.19
C THR A 20 20.54 10.16 -3.19
N THR A 21 20.60 9.26 -4.17
CA THR A 21 19.70 9.25 -5.34
C THR A 21 18.74 8.07 -5.36
N GLY A 22 18.01 7.88 -4.25
CA GLY A 22 16.82 7.04 -4.21
C GLY A 22 17.12 5.60 -3.84
N SER A 23 16.54 5.17 -2.73
CA SER A 23 16.43 3.76 -2.43
C SER A 23 15.18 3.19 -3.09
N THR A 24 15.09 1.88 -3.18
CA THR A 24 13.95 1.23 -3.82
C THR A 24 13.33 0.19 -2.91
N GLN A 25 12.03 0.02 -3.07
CA GLN A 25 11.26 -1.02 -2.39
C GLN A 25 10.49 -1.82 -3.42
N THR A 26 10.26 -3.09 -3.11
CA THR A 26 9.69 -4.06 -4.03
C THR A 26 8.49 -4.74 -3.38
N ARG A 27 7.43 -5.00 -4.15
CA ARG A 27 6.32 -5.88 -3.76
C ARG A 27 6.12 -6.97 -4.80
N ARG A 28 5.52 -8.09 -4.40
CA ARG A 28 5.33 -9.27 -5.24
C ARG A 28 3.91 -9.80 -5.18
N ARG A 29 3.46 -10.47 -6.24
CA ARG A 29 2.22 -11.24 -6.28
C ARG A 29 2.47 -12.58 -6.96
N THR A 30 1.64 -13.56 -6.68
CA THR A 30 1.80 -14.93 -7.20
C THR A 30 0.70 -15.23 -8.21
N CYS A 31 1.06 -15.86 -9.33
CA CYS A 31 0.08 -16.38 -10.27
C CYS A 31 -0.55 -17.66 -9.68
N LEU A 32 -1.86 -17.63 -9.49
CA LEU A 32 -2.69 -18.71 -8.96
C LEU A 32 -3.33 -19.56 -10.07
N GLY A 33 -3.15 -19.18 -11.35
CA GLY A 33 -3.69 -19.88 -12.52
C GLY A 33 -2.61 -20.49 -13.41
N SER A 34 -3.04 -21.04 -14.55
CA SER A 34 -2.13 -21.60 -15.56
C SER A 34 -1.45 -20.52 -16.40
N GLN A 35 -2.06 -19.34 -16.53
CA GLN A 35 -1.52 -18.20 -17.26
C GLN A 35 -2.00 -16.91 -16.61
N CYS A 36 -1.05 -16.02 -16.28
CA CYS A 36 -1.35 -14.69 -15.77
C CYS A 36 -0.60 -13.64 -16.60
N PHE A 37 -1.29 -12.58 -17.00
CA PHE A 37 -0.69 -11.50 -17.78
C PHE A 37 -0.24 -10.35 -16.86
N GLY A 38 0.92 -9.78 -17.18
CA GLY A 38 1.54 -8.68 -16.41
C GLY A 38 2.68 -9.11 -15.49
N LYS A 39 3.28 -8.14 -14.80
CA LYS A 39 4.44 -8.39 -13.91
C LYS A 39 3.98 -8.97 -12.57
N ASP A 40 4.78 -9.89 -12.03
CA ASP A 40 4.66 -10.47 -10.69
C ASP A 40 5.44 -9.66 -9.64
N ILE A 41 6.25 -8.70 -10.09
CA ILE A 41 7.09 -7.83 -9.26
C ILE A 41 6.86 -6.37 -9.66
N GLU A 42 6.75 -5.51 -8.64
CA GLU A 42 6.68 -4.05 -8.80
C GLU A 42 7.74 -3.39 -7.91
N GLU A 43 8.36 -2.34 -8.42
CA GLU A 43 9.39 -1.56 -7.74
C GLU A 43 9.02 -0.08 -7.76
N ARG A 44 9.25 0.61 -6.64
CA ARG A 44 9.10 2.05 -6.54
C ARG A 44 10.26 2.67 -5.78
N GLU A 45 10.55 3.92 -6.09
CA GLU A 45 11.50 4.73 -5.33
C GLU A 45 10.96 4.99 -3.92
N CYS A 46 11.90 5.09 -2.98
CA CYS A 46 11.66 5.45 -1.61
C CYS A 46 12.85 6.24 -1.06
N PHE A 47 12.57 7.09 -0.09
CA PHE A 47 13.60 7.95 0.50
C PHE A 47 14.25 7.24 1.68
N SER A 48 15.43 6.67 1.44
CA SER A 48 16.27 6.16 2.51
C SER A 48 17.09 7.28 3.12
N CYS A 49 16.89 7.52 4.41
CA CYS A 49 17.52 8.61 5.16
C CYS A 49 18.92 8.22 5.69
N PHE A 50 19.63 7.28 5.04
CA PHE A 50 21.01 6.95 5.39
C PHE A 50 21.98 8.14 5.25
N THR A 51 21.54 9.23 4.60
CA THR A 51 22.29 10.47 4.43
C THR A 51 22.31 11.36 5.67
N GLN A 52 21.52 11.08 6.71
CA GLN A 52 21.53 11.82 7.96
C GLN A 52 22.32 11.10 9.06
N LEU A 53 23.64 10.91 8.86
CA LEU A 53 24.58 10.51 9.91
C LEU A 53 24.59 11.44 11.15
N LYS A 54 23.90 12.59 11.08
CA LYS A 54 23.69 13.54 12.20
C LYS A 54 22.36 13.35 12.94
N SER A 55 21.51 12.43 12.51
CA SER A 55 20.24 12.15 13.18
C SER A 55 20.42 11.03 14.19
N ASN A 56 19.93 11.25 15.41
CA ASN A 56 19.84 10.21 16.43
C ASN A 56 18.73 9.18 16.14
N TRP A 57 17.90 9.45 15.13
CA TRP A 57 16.80 8.61 14.67
C TRP A 57 17.16 7.88 13.38
N SER A 58 16.68 6.64 13.24
CA SER A 58 16.58 5.96 11.96
C SER A 58 15.60 6.70 11.05
N CYS A 59 15.57 6.29 9.78
CA CYS A 59 14.48 6.66 8.89
C CYS A 59 13.14 6.22 9.49
N TRP A 60 12.09 6.98 9.21
CA TRP A 60 10.74 6.44 9.33
C TRP A 60 10.55 5.34 8.28
N THR A 61 9.84 4.28 8.64
CA THR A 61 9.28 3.36 7.65
C THR A 61 8.31 4.09 6.74
N ASP A 62 8.00 3.50 5.61
CA ASP A 62 6.79 3.87 4.90
C ASP A 62 5.55 3.69 5.79
N TRP A 63 4.50 4.42 5.45
CA TRP A 63 3.21 4.20 6.06
C TRP A 63 2.70 2.80 5.71
N SER A 64 2.13 2.11 6.70
CA SER A 64 1.38 0.89 6.48
C SER A 64 0.23 1.12 5.50
N GLU A 65 -0.26 0.03 4.91
CA GLU A 65 -1.57 0.06 4.28
C GLU A 65 -2.63 0.48 5.32
N CYS A 66 -3.68 1.13 4.84
CA CYS A 66 -4.81 1.50 5.68
C CYS A 66 -5.50 0.22 6.19
N SER A 67 -5.84 0.20 7.48
CA SER A 67 -6.60 -0.91 8.07
C SER A 67 -7.95 -1.09 7.36
N SER A 68 -8.45 -2.32 7.29
CA SER A 68 -9.69 -2.62 6.57
C SER A 68 -10.89 -1.89 7.19
N CYS A 69 -11.69 -1.25 6.34
CA CYS A 69 -12.96 -0.66 6.76
C CYS A 69 -14.00 -1.77 6.94
N THR A 70 -14.64 -1.83 8.11
CA THR A 70 -15.76 -2.76 8.38
C THR A 70 -17.13 -2.12 8.11
N SER A 71 -17.18 -0.80 8.07
CA SER A 71 -18.39 -0.02 7.76
C SER A 71 -18.02 1.37 7.23
N PRO A 72 -18.95 2.12 6.62
CA PRO A 72 -18.70 3.49 6.17
C PRO A 72 -18.35 4.48 7.29
N GLN A 73 -18.69 4.13 8.55
CA GLN A 73 -18.33 4.90 9.73
C GLN A 73 -17.12 4.32 10.47
N SER A 74 -16.57 3.20 9.99
CA SER A 74 -15.39 2.60 10.60
C SER A 74 -14.19 3.52 10.43
N HIS A 75 -13.35 3.58 11.47
CA HIS A 75 -12.12 4.35 11.44
C HIS A 75 -11.02 3.47 10.88
N SER A 76 -10.52 3.82 9.70
CA SER A 76 -9.31 3.21 9.14
C SER A 76 -8.10 4.05 9.51
N ILE A 77 -7.01 3.39 9.87
CA ILE A 77 -5.76 4.02 10.26
C ILE A 77 -4.59 3.39 9.51
N LYS A 78 -3.54 4.18 9.38
CA LYS A 78 -2.21 3.73 8.95
C LYS A 78 -1.18 4.22 9.96
N PHE A 79 -0.08 3.49 10.07
CA PHE A 79 0.98 3.84 10.99
C PHE A 79 2.35 3.75 10.33
N ARG A 80 3.35 4.40 10.93
CA ARG A 80 4.77 4.26 10.57
C ARG A 80 5.61 4.25 11.84
N THR A 81 6.80 3.66 11.77
CA THR A 81 7.71 3.54 12.90
C THR A 81 9.12 4.02 12.57
N ARG A 82 9.89 4.37 13.59
CA ARG A 82 11.34 4.63 13.51
C ARG A 82 12.02 4.16 14.78
N ILE A 83 13.33 3.95 14.70
CA ILE A 83 14.17 3.44 15.78
C ILE A 83 15.09 4.56 16.26
N CYS A 84 15.28 4.67 17.57
CA CYS A 84 16.31 5.53 18.13
C CYS A 84 17.66 4.81 18.01
N LEU A 85 18.62 5.40 17.30
CA LEU A 85 19.93 4.83 17.02
C LEU A 85 20.98 5.19 18.08
N THR A 86 20.63 6.09 18.99
CA THR A 86 21.51 6.56 20.07
C THR A 86 20.78 6.48 21.41
N ASN A 87 21.37 7.02 22.48
CA ASN A 87 20.74 7.04 23.80
C ASN A 87 19.93 8.33 24.07
N SER A 88 19.85 9.25 23.09
CA SER A 88 19.22 10.56 23.27
C SER A 88 18.39 10.95 22.05
N CYS A 89 17.11 10.59 22.06
CA CYS A 89 16.19 10.89 20.97
C CYS A 89 14.97 11.67 21.48
N GLU A 90 14.67 12.80 20.84
CA GLU A 90 13.46 13.59 21.14
C GLU A 90 12.35 13.25 20.14
N GLY A 91 11.16 12.97 20.66
CA GLY A 91 9.96 12.61 19.88
C GLY A 91 9.60 11.12 19.96
N LEU A 92 8.59 10.72 19.18
CA LEU A 92 8.00 9.38 19.21
C LEU A 92 8.68 8.42 18.22
N THR A 93 8.65 7.13 18.54
CA THR A 93 9.04 6.01 17.67
C THR A 93 7.91 5.50 16.78
N TYR A 94 6.67 5.90 17.08
CA TYR A 94 5.44 5.46 16.41
C TYR A 94 4.60 6.68 16.06
N GLU A 95 4.05 6.69 14.85
CA GLU A 95 3.14 7.70 14.37
C GLU A 95 1.96 7.06 13.66
N GLU A 96 0.76 7.58 13.90
CA GLU A 96 -0.50 7.11 13.33
C GLU A 96 -1.21 8.23 12.59
N SER A 97 -1.89 7.87 11.50
CA SER A 97 -2.69 8.79 10.70
C SER A 97 -3.99 8.14 10.28
N SER A 98 -5.05 8.93 10.21
CA SER A 98 -6.36 8.46 9.77
C SER A 98 -6.41 8.30 8.24
N CYS A 99 -7.03 7.22 7.78
CA CYS A 99 -7.37 7.00 6.39
C CYS A 99 -8.86 7.32 6.15
N LEU A 100 -9.18 7.73 4.92
CA LEU A 100 -10.56 7.91 4.51
C LEU A 100 -11.17 6.55 4.15
N CYS A 101 -12.18 6.11 4.89
CA CYS A 101 -13.01 4.99 4.44
C CYS A 101 -13.90 5.46 3.28
N PRO A 102 -14.06 4.65 2.22
CA PRO A 102 -14.99 4.98 1.15
C PRO A 102 -16.40 5.13 1.72
N SER A 103 -17.09 6.19 1.32
CA SER A 103 -18.47 6.41 1.76
C SER A 103 -19.39 5.29 1.26
N LEU A 104 -20.53 5.09 1.94
CA LEU A 104 -21.57 4.16 1.47
C LEU A 104 -21.98 4.45 0.02
N LEU A 105 -21.92 5.72 -0.42
CA LEU A 105 -22.19 6.13 -1.80
C LEU A 105 -21.11 5.66 -2.80
N GLN A 106 -19.84 5.62 -2.40
CA GLN A 106 -18.76 5.07 -3.23
C GLN A 106 -18.87 3.55 -3.35
N PHE A 107 -19.15 2.85 -2.25
CA PHE A 107 -19.44 1.41 -2.30
C PHE A 107 -20.65 1.13 -3.21
N LEU A 108 -21.77 1.82 -3.01
CA LEU A 108 -22.96 1.63 -3.84
C LEU A 108 -22.73 1.98 -5.31
N ASN A 109 -21.92 3.00 -5.63
CA ASN A 109 -21.61 3.33 -7.02
C ASN A 109 -20.80 2.21 -7.69
N GLU A 110 -19.77 1.65 -7.05
CA GLU A 110 -19.02 0.50 -7.58
C GLU A 110 -19.94 -0.73 -7.82
N TYR A 111 -20.85 -1.02 -6.89
CA TYR A 111 -21.85 -2.09 -7.06
C TYR A 111 -22.92 -1.76 -8.13
N ARG A 112 -23.30 -0.49 -8.30
CA ARG A 112 -24.28 -0.08 -9.33
C ARG A 112 -23.66 -0.09 -10.73
N PHE A 113 -22.40 0.28 -10.86
CA PHE A 113 -21.65 0.20 -12.11
C PHE A 113 -21.47 -1.26 -12.53
N THR A 114 -21.10 -2.16 -11.62
CA THR A 114 -21.00 -3.60 -11.92
C THR A 114 -22.36 -4.22 -12.28
N PHE A 115 -23.46 -3.84 -11.61
CA PHE A 115 -24.79 -4.37 -11.90
C PHE A 115 -25.36 -3.84 -13.24
N LEU A 116 -25.22 -2.54 -13.52
CA LEU A 116 -25.61 -1.95 -14.80
C LEU A 116 -24.76 -2.50 -15.95
N HIS A 117 -23.47 -2.71 -15.73
CA HIS A 117 -22.58 -3.31 -16.74
C HIS A 117 -22.98 -4.75 -17.04
N MET A 118 -23.38 -5.55 -16.03
CA MET A 118 -23.93 -6.90 -16.28
C MET A 118 -25.26 -6.88 -17.04
N ILE A 119 -26.19 -5.96 -16.71
CA ILE A 119 -27.46 -5.83 -17.42
C ILE A 119 -27.25 -5.38 -18.87
N LEU A 120 -26.36 -4.42 -19.11
CA LEU A 120 -26.02 -3.95 -20.46
C LEU A 120 -25.39 -5.07 -21.30
N ILE A 121 -24.48 -5.86 -20.73
CA ILE A 121 -23.92 -7.03 -21.43
C ILE A 121 -25.02 -8.03 -21.78
N SER A 122 -25.97 -8.31 -20.88
CA SER A 122 -27.08 -9.23 -21.15
C SER A 122 -28.05 -8.71 -22.21
N LEU A 123 -28.26 -7.39 -22.31
CA LEU A 123 -29.14 -6.78 -23.31
C LEU A 123 -28.49 -6.59 -24.68
N MET A 124 -27.15 -6.50 -24.76
CA MET A 124 -26.42 -6.47 -26.04
C MET A 124 -26.11 -7.88 -26.60
N SER A 125 -26.53 -8.93 -25.88
CA SER A 125 -26.35 -10.34 -26.29
C SER A 125 -27.61 -10.95 -26.93
N PHE A 126 -28.63 -10.15 -27.24
CA PHE A 126 -29.86 -10.52 -27.94
C PHE A 126 -30.01 -9.74 -29.25
#